data_AF-A0A7Y6QMR2-F1
#
_entry.id   AF-A0A7Y6QMR2-F1
#
_cell.length_a   1.000
_cell.length_b   1.000
_cell.length_c   1.000
_cell.angle_alpha   90.00
_cell.angle_beta   90.00
_cell.angle_gamma   90.00
#
_symmetry.space_group_name_H-M   'P 1'
#
loop_
_entity.id
_entity.type
_entity.pdbx_description
1 polymer ?
#
loop_
_entity_poly.entity_id
_entity_poly.type
_entity_poly.pdbx_seq_one_letter_code
_entity_poly.pdbx_strand_id
1 'polypeptide(L)'
;MGDLTGRMLAAAGAADWDELEALEARVSAQVALLKANETAIQLEAEARARKAELIKKMLDDDRQIRDLVMPWMAQLSKLINSTGTERRLVNAYGSV
;
A
#
# COMPACT_ATOMS: atom_id res chain seq x y z
N MET A 1 13.62 -2.10 7.37
CA MET A 1 12.40 -2.43 6.60
C MET A 1 11.21 -2.81 7.47
N GLY A 2 11.32 -3.72 8.44
CA GLY A 2 10.16 -4.09 9.28
C GLY A 2 9.49 -2.92 10.02
N ASP A 3 10.26 -1.88 10.36
CA ASP A 3 9.75 -0.67 11.01
C ASP A 3 8.99 0.27 10.04
N LEU A 4 9.30 0.22 8.74
CA LEU A 4 8.62 0.99 7.69
C LEU A 4 7.29 0.35 7.30
N THR A 5 7.26 -0.98 7.14
CA THR A 5 6.04 -1.73 6.84
C THR A 5 5.05 -1.69 8.01
N GLY A 6 5.55 -1.72 9.26
CA GLY A 6 4.72 -1.50 10.46
C GLY A 6 4.08 -0.11 10.51
N ARG A 7 4.80 0.93 10.08
CA ARG A 7 4.26 2.30 9.98
C ARG A 7 3.24 2.45 8.86
N MET A 8 3.44 1.80 7.71
CA MET A 8 2.44 1.79 6.63
C MET A 8 1.13 1.13 7.08
N LEU A 9 1.20 0.05 7.85
CA LEU A 9 0.03 -0.59 8.44
C LEU A 9 -0.72 0.34 9.40
N ALA A 10 0.01 1.07 10.24
CA ALA A 10 -0.60 2.05 11.15
C ALA A 10 -1.26 3.21 10.40
N ALA A 11 -0.61 3.76 9.37
CA ALA A 11 -1.16 4.83 8.53
C ALA A 11 -2.41 4.37 7.77
N ALA A 12 -2.36 3.17 7.18
CA ALA A 12 -3.51 2.53 6.53
C ALA A 12 -4.68 2.31 7.50
N GLY A 13 -4.41 1.86 8.72
CA GLY A 13 -5.42 1.68 9.77
C GLY A 13 -6.04 3.00 10.25
N ALA A 14 -5.29 4.10 10.20
CA ALA A 14 -5.74 5.44 10.57
C ALA A 14 -6.39 6.22 9.40
N ALA A 15 -6.42 5.63 8.19
CA ALA A 15 -6.83 6.29 6.95
C ALA A 15 -6.03 7.58 6.65
N ASP A 16 -4.76 7.60 7.02
CA ASP A 16 -3.82 8.69 6.74
C ASP A 16 -3.13 8.44 5.39
N TRP A 17 -3.78 8.91 4.31
CA TRP A 17 -3.34 8.67 2.93
C TRP A 17 -2.07 9.44 2.57
N ASP A 18 -1.87 10.61 3.16
CA ASP A 18 -0.70 11.44 2.91
C ASP A 18 0.55 10.79 3.53
N GLU A 19 0.46 10.28 4.77
CA GLU A 19 1.56 9.52 5.38
C GLU A 19 1.78 8.19 4.65
N LEU A 20 0.72 7.53 4.15
CA LEU A 20 0.86 6.28 3.39
C LEU A 20 1.64 6.49 2.08
N GLU A 21 1.34 7.56 1.33
CA GLU A 21 2.05 7.93 0.09
C GLU A 21 3.53 8.28 0.38
N ALA A 22 3.78 9.07 1.44
CA ALA A 22 5.14 9.43 1.84
C ALA A 22 5.98 8.21 2.26
N LEU A 23 5.35 7.23 2.94
CA LEU A 23 6.00 5.99 3.32
C LEU A 23 6.29 5.09 2.11
N GLU A 24 5.38 5.04 1.14
CA GLU A 24 5.58 4.28 -0.11
C GLU A 24 6.81 4.79 -0.89
N ALA A 25 6.94 6.12 -1.03
CA ALA A 25 8.10 6.72 -1.70
C ALA A 25 9.43 6.34 -1.02
N ARG A 26 9.45 6.32 0.32
CA ARG A 26 10.64 5.94 1.11
C ARG A 26 10.98 4.46 0.97
N VAL A 27 9.96 3.59 0.98
CA VAL A 27 10.14 2.15 0.76
C VAL A 27 10.71 1.90 -0.64
N SER A 28 10.15 2.54 -1.67
CA SER A 28 10.62 2.41 -3.05
C SER A 28 12.09 2.85 -3.22
N ALA A 29 12.47 4.00 -2.64
CA ALA A 29 13.85 4.49 -2.67
C ALA A 29 14.83 3.52 -1.98
N GLN A 30 14.43 2.95 -0.84
CA GLN A 30 15.27 2.00 -0.11
C GLN A 30 15.41 0.65 -0.85
N VAL A 31 14.35 0.17 -1.50
CA VAL A 31 14.39 -1.01 -2.38
C VAL A 31 15.30 -0.76 -3.58
N ALA A 32 15.24 0.42 -4.19
CA ALA A 32 16.10 0.79 -5.32
C ALA A 32 17.59 0.79 -4.93
N LEU A 33 17.93 1.34 -3.75
CA LEU A 33 19.29 1.29 -3.21
C LEU A 33 19.77 -0.14 -2.93
N LEU A 34 18.90 -1.01 -2.40
CA LEU A 34 19.23 -2.41 -2.17
C LEU A 34 19.49 -3.16 -3.49
N LYS A 35 18.66 -2.93 -4.52
CA LYS A 35 18.83 -3.52 -5.86
C LYS A 35 20.12 -3.04 -6.52
N ALA A 36 20.45 -1.75 -6.42
CA ALA A 36 21.66 -1.18 -7.00
C ALA A 36 22.95 -1.77 -6.39
N ASN A 37 22.92 -2.16 -5.13
CA ASN A 37 24.07 -2.74 -4.42
C ASN A 37 24.07 -4.28 -4.42
N GLU A 38 23.06 -4.93 -4.99
CA GLU A 38 22.90 -6.38 -4.98
C GLU A 38 23.97 -7.12 -5.79
N THR A 39 24.35 -6.57 -6.95
CA THR A 39 25.40 -7.14 -7.82
C THR A 39 26.81 -6.95 -7.27
N ALA A 40 27.02 -6.02 -6.34
CA ALA A 40 28.31 -5.77 -5.72
C ALA A 40 28.64 -6.75 -4.56
N ILE A 41 27.66 -7.53 -4.10
CA ILE A 41 27.77 -8.39 -2.92
C ILE A 41 27.43 -9.83 -3.30
N GLN A 42 28.44 -10.70 -3.33
CA GLN A 42 28.21 -12.15 -3.38
C GLN A 42 27.78 -12.63 -2.00
N LEU A 43 26.50 -12.99 -1.89
CA LEU A 43 25.96 -13.56 -0.66
C LEU A 43 26.19 -15.08 -0.64
N GLU A 44 26.76 -15.57 0.46
CA GLU A 44 26.83 -16.99 0.78
C GLU A 44 25.43 -17.62 0.85
N ALA A 45 25.34 -18.94 0.66
CA ALA A 45 24.06 -19.65 0.53
C ALA A 45 23.08 -19.39 1.69
N GLU A 46 23.59 -19.31 2.92
CA GLU A 46 22.81 -19.01 4.12
C GLU A 46 22.26 -17.58 4.13
N ALA A 47 23.05 -16.60 3.70
CA ALA A 47 22.64 -15.21 3.58
C ALA A 47 21.59 -15.01 2.46
N ARG A 48 21.68 -15.78 1.37
CA ARG A 48 20.64 -15.84 0.33
C ARG A 48 19.33 -16.41 0.85
N ALA A 49 19.37 -17.48 1.64
CA ALA A 49 18.18 -18.07 2.26
C ALA A 49 17.49 -17.05 3.20
N ARG A 50 18.28 -16.39 4.06
CA ARG A 50 17.77 -15.37 4.97
C ARG A 50 17.19 -14.15 4.25
N LYS A 51 17.79 -13.74 3.13
CA LYS A 51 17.22 -12.69 2.25
C LYS A 51 15.85 -13.11 1.70
N ALA A 52 15.72 -14.35 1.22
CA ALA A 52 14.45 -14.87 0.70
C ALA A 52 13.35 -14.92 1.77
N GLU A 53 13.67 -15.33 2.99
CA GLU A 53 12.72 -15.31 4.11
C GLU A 53 12.24 -13.90 4.45
N LEU A 54 13.14 -12.92 4.48
CA LEU A 54 12.79 -11.52 4.74
C LEU A 54 11.89 -10.94 3.64
N ILE A 55 12.18 -11.24 2.36
CA ILE A 55 11.33 -10.82 1.24
C ILE A 55 9.95 -11.45 1.36
N LYS A 56 9.87 -12.75 1.68
CA LYS A 56 8.60 -13.44 1.85
C LYS A 56 7.78 -12.80 2.97
N LYS A 57 8.39 -12.49 4.10
CA LYS A 57 7.74 -11.78 5.21
C LYS A 57 7.20 -10.42 4.77
N MET A 58 7.98 -9.64 4.03
CA MET A 58 7.52 -8.34 3.51
C MET A 58 6.31 -8.50 2.55
N LEU A 59 6.31 -9.51 1.69
CA LEU A 59 5.20 -9.79 0.78
C LEU A 59 3.93 -10.24 1.51
N ASP A 60 4.08 -11.01 2.58
CA ASP A 60 2.97 -11.43 3.45
C ASP A 60 2.38 -10.21 4.19
N ASP A 61 3.23 -9.34 4.74
CA ASP A 61 2.82 -8.08 5.37
C ASP A 61 2.07 -7.17 4.36
N ASP A 62 2.59 -7.01 3.14
CA ASP A 62 1.93 -6.23 2.07
C ASP A 62 0.57 -6.83 1.68
N ARG A 63 0.44 -8.16 1.69
CA ARG A 63 -0.84 -8.83 1.43
C ARG A 63 -1.85 -8.51 2.52
N GLN A 64 -1.45 -8.56 3.78
CA GLN A 64 -2.33 -8.19 4.90
C GLN A 64 -2.79 -6.73 4.82
N ILE A 65 -1.88 -5.81 4.46
CA ILE A 65 -2.23 -4.40 4.23
C ILE A 65 -3.28 -4.28 3.13
N ARG A 66 -3.09 -4.96 1.99
CA ARG A 66 -4.09 -4.95 0.91
C ARG A 66 -5.44 -5.52 1.35
N ASP A 67 -5.44 -6.63 2.09
CA ASP A 67 -6.67 -7.26 2.57
C ASP A 67 -7.46 -6.34 3.52
N LEU A 68 -6.78 -5.46 4.27
CA LEU A 68 -7.42 -4.45 5.13
C LEU A 68 -7.93 -3.22 4.36
N VAL A 69 -7.14 -2.71 3.41
CA VAL A 69 -7.44 -1.43 2.73
C VAL A 69 -8.39 -1.59 1.55
N MET A 70 -8.30 -2.70 0.81
CA MET A 70 -9.07 -2.92 -0.42
C MET A 70 -10.60 -2.91 -0.22
N PRO A 71 -11.17 -3.53 0.84
CA PRO A 71 -12.61 -3.47 1.08
C PRO A 71 -13.11 -2.06 1.36
N TRP A 72 -12.35 -1.28 2.14
CA TRP A 72 -12.68 0.10 2.48
C TRP A 72 -12.60 1.01 1.26
N MET A 73 -11.58 0.86 0.41
CA MET A 73 -11.48 1.55 -0.88
C MET A 73 -12.63 1.22 -1.83
N ALA A 74 -13.07 -0.05 -1.88
CA ALA A 74 -14.23 -0.46 -2.66
C ALA A 74 -15.52 0.20 -2.14
N GLN A 75 -15.68 0.34 -0.82
CA GLN A 75 -16.80 1.04 -0.21
C GLN A 75 -16.76 2.55 -0.48
N LEU A 76 -15.60 3.18 -0.41
CA LEU A 76 -15.41 4.60 -0.75
C LEU A 76 -15.77 4.87 -2.22
N SER A 77 -15.30 4.03 -3.14
CA SER A 77 -15.64 4.12 -4.56
C SER A 77 -17.16 4.00 -4.80
N LYS A 78 -17.83 3.09 -4.09
CA LYS A 78 -19.31 2.98 -4.14
C LYS A 78 -19.99 4.26 -3.66
N LEU A 79 -19.53 4.84 -2.54
CA LEU A 79 -20.10 6.08 -1.99
C LEU A 79 -19.94 7.25 -2.97
N ILE A 80 -18.73 7.47 -3.50
CA ILE A 80 -18.46 8.52 -4.49
C ILE A 80 -19.35 8.36 -5.74
N ASN A 81 -19.46 7.13 -6.26
CA ASN A 81 -20.32 6.84 -7.41
C ASN A 81 -21.82 7.04 -7.10
N SER A 82 -22.25 6.73 -5.88
CA SER A 82 -23.63 6.95 -5.44
C SER A 82 -23.96 8.44 -5.34
N THR A 83 -23.08 9.26 -4.77
CA THR A 83 -23.25 10.73 -4.69
C THR A 83 -23.26 11.37 -6.08
N GLY A 84 -22.42 10.91 -7.01
CA GLY A 84 -22.44 11.38 -8.39
C GLY A 84 -23.71 10.96 -9.17
N THR A 85 -24.33 9.85 -8.79
CA THR A 85 -25.59 9.37 -9.39
C THR A 85 -26.79 10.11 -8.80
N GLU A 86 -26.79 10.34 -7.48
CA GLU A 86 -27.80 11.13 -6.78
C GLU A 86 -27.84 12.58 -7.28
N ARG A 87 -26.67 13.20 -7.49
CA ARG A 87 -26.58 14.56 -8.07
C ARG A 87 -27.09 14.63 -9.51
N ARG A 88 -26.89 13.58 -10.31
CA ARG A 88 -27.45 13.47 -11.66
C ARG A 88 -28.96 13.29 -11.66
N LEU A 89 -29.50 12.49 -10.74
CA LEU A 89 -30.93 12.30 -10.57
C LEU A 89 -31.62 13.58 -10.08
N VAL A 90 -31.05 14.28 -9.10
CA VAL A 90 -31.56 15.58 -8.63
C VAL A 90 -31.52 16.63 -9.75
N ASN A 91 -30.47 16.67 -10.58
CA ASN A 91 -30.44 17.56 -11.74
C ASN A 91 -31.46 17.18 -12.83
N ALA A 92 -31.74 15.89 -13.02
CA ALA A 92 -32.67 15.41 -14.04
C ALA A 92 -34.15 15.53 -13.63
N TYR A 93 -34.46 15.46 -12.33
CA TYR A 93 -35.83 15.46 -11.81
C TYR A 93 -36.18 16.67 -10.92
N GLY A 94 -35.19 17.49 -10.53
CA GLY A 94 -35.37 18.68 -9.68
C GLY A 94 -35.74 19.97 -10.42
N SER A 95 -36.06 19.89 -11.71
CA SER A 95 -36.49 21.04 -12.53
C SER A 95 -38.01 21.09 -12.76
N VAL A 96 -38.81 20.61 -11.81
CA VAL A 96 -40.28 20.73 -11.83
C VAL A 96 -40.73 21.79 -10.84
#